data_AF-A0A382NQ90-F1
#
_entry.id   AF-A0A382NQ90-F1
#
_cell.length_a   1.000
_cell.length_b   1.000
_cell.length_c   1.000
_cell.angle_alpha   90.00
_cell.angle_beta   90.00
_cell.angle_gamma   90.00
#
_symmetry.space_group_name_H-M   'P 1'
#
loop_
_entity.id
_entity.type
_entity.pdbx_description
1 polymer ?
#
loop_
_entity_poly.entity_id
_entity_poly.type
_entity_poly.pdbx_seq_one_letter_code
_entity_poly.pdbx_strand_id
1 'polypeptide(L)'
;GNKTDLNNLVGKLEGWTSGYSSDSYGYGLAYLYKTDLIVNNLEGIDELDNYNSTRTPFLLEINWAGENIYIINNHYKCCGNGIIENVYDDEEYRRQQACIMIKNYIESNLTDKNVIVLGDFNDELSDVDSANVFQTFITDFTHYKFVDMDIAYSYSSNWSYPSWPSHLDHILITDELFDEYENEGSLVQTIHLEELFDDGWKDYEKYISDHRPVGLSLKFNP
;
A
#
# COMPACT_ATOMS: atom_id res chain seq x y z
N GLY A 1 -8.75 -11.07 6.43
CA GLY A 1 -10.19 -11.40 6.41
C GLY A 1 -10.55 -12.07 5.09
N ASN A 2 -11.67 -12.79 5.02
CA ASN A 2 -12.15 -13.39 3.77
C ASN A 2 -13.25 -12.55 3.11
N LYS A 3 -13.64 -12.88 1.87
CA LYS A 3 -14.69 -12.16 1.11
C LYS A 3 -16.02 -12.02 1.86
N THR A 4 -16.41 -13.02 2.66
CA THR A 4 -17.65 -12.97 3.45
C THR A 4 -17.58 -11.90 4.53
N ASP A 5 -16.44 -11.77 5.21
CA ASP A 5 -16.26 -10.76 6.25
C ASP A 5 -16.32 -9.34 5.66
N LEU A 6 -15.71 -9.13 4.48
CA LEU A 6 -15.79 -7.87 3.75
C LEU A 6 -17.23 -7.52 3.36
N ASN A 7 -17.98 -8.47 2.80
CA ASN A 7 -19.38 -8.26 2.44
C ASN A 7 -20.25 -7.94 3.66
N ASN A 8 -19.99 -8.60 4.80
CA ASN A 8 -20.67 -8.33 6.05
C ASN A 8 -20.37 -6.93 6.59
N LEU A 9 -19.13 -6.44 6.41
CA LEU A 9 -18.75 -5.07 6.76
C LEU A 9 -19.48 -4.06 5.87
N VAL A 10 -19.43 -4.24 4.55
CA VAL A 10 -20.12 -3.37 3.58
C VAL A 10 -21.61 -3.28 3.87
N GLY A 11 -22.27 -4.41 4.19
CA GLY A 11 -23.69 -4.42 4.55
C GLY A 11 -24.05 -3.59 5.79
N LYS A 12 -23.07 -3.18 6.61
CA LYS A 12 -23.25 -2.32 7.79
C LYS A 12 -22.86 -0.86 7.54
N LEU A 13 -22.28 -0.54 6.39
CA LEU A 13 -21.74 0.77 6.06
C LEU A 13 -22.56 1.43 4.94
N GLU A 14 -23.53 2.27 5.33
CA GLU A 14 -24.33 3.01 4.36
C GLU A 14 -23.47 3.93 3.47
N GLY A 15 -23.70 3.89 2.16
CA GLY A 15 -22.94 4.67 1.17
C GLY A 15 -21.55 4.11 0.86
N TRP A 16 -21.27 2.84 1.18
CA TRP A 16 -20.03 2.16 0.84
C TRP A 16 -20.26 0.92 -0.02
N THR A 17 -19.27 0.59 -0.84
CA THR A 17 -19.19 -0.65 -1.61
C THR A 17 -17.75 -1.16 -1.61
N SER A 18 -17.49 -2.34 -2.15
CA SER A 18 -16.17 -2.95 -2.14
C SER A 18 -15.80 -3.69 -3.42
N GLY A 19 -14.50 -3.71 -3.69
CA GLY A 19 -13.83 -4.61 -4.62
C GLY A 19 -13.04 -5.68 -3.88
N TYR A 20 -12.90 -6.88 -4.46
CA TYR A 20 -12.10 -7.96 -3.89
C TYR A 20 -11.47 -8.81 -4.98
N SER A 21 -10.19 -9.11 -4.81
CA SER A 21 -9.42 -10.07 -5.62
C SER A 21 -8.81 -11.12 -4.70
N SER A 22 -8.78 -12.39 -5.12
CA SER A 22 -8.14 -13.46 -4.34
C SER A 22 -7.69 -14.64 -5.16
N ASP A 23 -6.68 -15.33 -4.63
CA ASP A 23 -6.30 -16.64 -5.11
C ASP A 23 -7.30 -17.75 -4.72
N SER A 24 -7.01 -18.98 -5.14
CA SER A 24 -7.81 -20.17 -4.79
C SER A 24 -7.82 -20.54 -3.30
N TYR A 25 -6.87 -20.00 -2.52
CA TYR A 25 -6.75 -20.24 -1.09
C TYR A 25 -7.46 -19.17 -0.25
N GLY A 26 -8.03 -18.15 -0.90
CA GLY A 26 -8.76 -17.06 -0.27
C GLY A 26 -7.85 -15.94 0.27
N TYR A 27 -6.55 -15.97 -0.03
CA TYR A 27 -5.67 -14.83 0.21
C TYR A 27 -5.93 -13.80 -0.87
N GLY A 28 -6.22 -12.57 -0.46
CA GLY A 28 -6.71 -11.58 -1.37
C GLY A 28 -6.48 -10.15 -0.90
N LEU A 29 -6.71 -9.24 -1.84
CA LEU A 29 -6.69 -7.81 -1.65
C LEU A 29 -8.11 -7.27 -1.81
N ALA A 30 -8.39 -6.15 -1.16
CA ALA A 30 -9.69 -5.53 -1.20
C ALA A 30 -9.57 -4.01 -1.28
N TYR A 31 -10.62 -3.41 -1.84
CA TYR A 31 -10.89 -1.99 -1.70
C TYR A 31 -12.25 -1.81 -1.07
N LEU A 32 -12.36 -0.84 -0.17
CA LEU A 32 -13.62 -0.34 0.36
C LEU A 32 -13.69 1.15 -0.01
N TYR A 33 -14.74 1.55 -0.73
CA TYR A 33 -14.85 2.91 -1.25
C TYR A 33 -16.30 3.39 -1.25
N LYS A 34 -16.48 4.70 -1.32
CA LYS A 34 -17.80 5.33 -1.31
C LYS A 34 -18.57 5.05 -2.60
N THR A 35 -19.88 4.88 -2.49
CA THR A 35 -20.74 4.58 -3.66
C THR A 35 -20.88 5.74 -4.65
N ASP A 36 -20.57 6.96 -4.23
CA ASP A 36 -20.55 8.16 -5.08
C ASP A 36 -19.20 8.39 -5.77
N LEU A 37 -18.17 7.60 -5.44
CA LEU A 37 -16.90 7.62 -6.15
C LEU A 37 -17.07 7.05 -7.56
N ILE A 38 -16.58 7.78 -8.56
CA ILE A 38 -16.58 7.32 -9.95
C ILE A 38 -15.43 6.32 -10.11
N VAL A 39 -15.75 5.04 -10.22
CA VAL A 39 -14.79 3.97 -10.50
C VAL A 39 -14.84 3.62 -11.98
N ASN A 40 -13.72 3.80 -12.67
CA ASN A 40 -13.57 3.48 -14.09
C ASN A 40 -13.18 2.02 -14.30
N ASN A 41 -12.32 1.49 -13.44
CA ASN A 41 -11.80 0.12 -13.53
C ASN A 41 -11.47 -0.43 -12.14
N LEU A 42 -11.56 -1.75 -11.98
CA LEU A 42 -11.25 -2.46 -10.76
C LEU A 42 -10.93 -3.92 -11.09
N GLU A 43 -9.65 -4.26 -11.15
CA GLU A 43 -9.20 -5.58 -11.61
C GLU A 43 -7.84 -5.99 -11.03
N GLY A 44 -7.56 -7.29 -11.03
CA GLY A 44 -6.22 -7.80 -10.76
C GLY A 44 -5.29 -7.49 -11.93
N ILE A 45 -4.04 -7.17 -11.64
CA ILE A 45 -3.02 -6.99 -12.67
C ILE A 45 -2.41 -8.36 -12.98
N ASP A 46 -3.09 -9.14 -13.83
CA ASP A 46 -2.74 -10.53 -14.13
C ASP A 46 -1.30 -10.70 -14.65
N GLU A 47 -0.74 -9.70 -15.34
CA GLU A 47 0.67 -9.76 -15.80
C GLU A 47 1.69 -9.68 -14.66
N LEU A 48 1.26 -9.25 -13.49
CA LEU A 48 2.05 -9.24 -12.26
C LEU A 48 1.75 -10.45 -11.37
N ASP A 49 0.85 -11.36 -11.78
CA ASP A 49 0.56 -12.59 -11.05
C ASP A 49 1.68 -13.63 -11.24
N ASN A 50 2.69 -13.58 -10.37
CA ASN A 50 3.78 -14.54 -10.39
C ASN A 50 4.32 -14.84 -8.99
N TYR A 51 5.29 -15.74 -8.93
CA TYR A 51 5.88 -16.20 -7.67
C TYR A 51 6.41 -15.09 -6.75
N ASN A 52 6.93 -13.98 -7.29
CA ASN A 52 7.45 -12.88 -6.48
C ASN A 52 6.30 -12.07 -5.86
N SER A 53 5.21 -11.90 -6.61
CA SER A 53 3.97 -11.28 -6.15
C SER A 53 3.14 -12.27 -5.33
N THR A 54 3.36 -12.32 -4.01
CA THR A 54 2.62 -13.23 -3.10
C THR A 54 1.11 -13.13 -3.24
N ARG A 55 0.60 -11.97 -3.64
CA ARG A 55 -0.78 -11.74 -4.09
C ARG A 55 -0.72 -10.94 -5.38
N THR A 56 -1.57 -11.27 -6.34
CA THR A 56 -1.74 -10.46 -7.55
C THR A 56 -2.08 -9.02 -7.17
N PRO A 57 -1.28 -8.02 -7.57
CA PRO A 57 -1.58 -6.61 -7.32
C PRO A 57 -2.97 -6.24 -7.84
N PHE A 58 -3.69 -5.40 -7.08
CA PHE A 58 -5.10 -5.10 -7.36
C PHE A 58 -5.25 -3.61 -7.71
N LEU A 59 -5.61 -3.35 -8.97
CA LEU A 59 -5.77 -2.02 -9.52
C LEU A 59 -7.20 -1.51 -9.27
N LEU A 60 -7.30 -0.28 -8.79
CA LEU A 60 -8.51 0.54 -8.74
C LEU A 60 -8.23 1.83 -9.52
N GLU A 61 -8.98 2.06 -10.60
CA GLU A 61 -8.95 3.32 -11.33
C GLU A 61 -10.19 4.14 -10.98
N ILE A 62 -9.97 5.37 -10.53
CA ILE A 62 -11.03 6.30 -10.14
C ILE A 62 -10.94 7.60 -10.92
N ASN A 63 -12.06 8.30 -11.06
CA ASN A 63 -12.06 9.71 -11.45
C ASN A 63 -12.30 10.58 -10.20
N TRP A 64 -11.35 11.48 -9.92
CA TRP A 64 -11.41 12.41 -8.81
C TRP A 64 -10.96 13.79 -9.27
N ALA A 65 -11.74 14.83 -8.94
CA ALA A 65 -11.47 16.21 -9.36
C ALA A 65 -11.27 16.40 -10.88
N GLY A 66 -11.84 15.51 -11.71
CA GLY A 66 -11.69 15.55 -13.17
C GLY A 66 -10.50 14.75 -13.71
N GLU A 67 -9.62 14.27 -12.83
CA GLU A 67 -8.44 13.48 -13.18
C GLU A 67 -8.66 11.99 -12.92
N ASN A 68 -8.01 11.13 -13.70
CA ASN A 68 -7.97 9.70 -13.41
C ASN A 68 -6.78 9.39 -12.48
N ILE A 69 -7.03 8.60 -11.44
CA ILE A 69 -6.04 8.14 -10.46
C ILE A 69 -6.04 6.61 -10.45
N TYR A 70 -4.85 6.02 -10.57
CA TYR A 70 -4.60 4.58 -10.58
C TYR A 70 -4.01 4.16 -9.24
N ILE A 71 -4.78 3.39 -8.47
CA ILE A 71 -4.37 2.92 -7.15
C ILE A 71 -4.06 1.43 -7.24
N ILE A 72 -2.83 1.04 -6.92
CA ILE A 72 -2.35 -0.34 -6.96
C ILE A 72 -2.14 -0.82 -5.52
N ASN A 73 -3.01 -1.72 -5.06
CA ASN A 73 -2.90 -2.35 -3.75
C ASN A 73 -2.01 -3.60 -3.87
N ASN A 74 -1.16 -3.81 -2.89
CA ASN A 74 -0.28 -4.96 -2.80
C ASN A 74 -0.21 -5.52 -1.37
N HIS A 75 0.31 -6.75 -1.26
CA HIS A 75 0.79 -7.28 0.01
C HIS A 75 1.89 -8.29 -0.30
N TYR A 76 3.12 -7.87 -0.08
CA TYR A 76 4.34 -8.54 -0.50
C TYR A 76 4.69 -9.78 0.33
N LYS A 77 5.78 -10.47 -0.05
CA LYS A 77 6.25 -11.64 0.68
C LYS A 77 6.72 -11.21 2.08
N CYS A 78 6.08 -11.75 3.11
CA CYS A 78 6.48 -11.55 4.50
C CYS A 78 7.73 -12.33 4.88
N CYS A 79 8.29 -11.98 6.05
CA CYS A 79 9.45 -12.61 6.70
C CYS A 79 10.75 -12.40 5.93
N GLY A 80 11.81 -13.06 6.37
CA GLY A 80 13.13 -12.99 5.77
C GLY A 80 14.20 -12.75 6.83
N ASN A 81 15.42 -12.48 6.39
CA ASN A 81 16.58 -12.28 7.26
C ASN A 81 17.15 -10.85 7.20
N GLY A 82 16.51 -9.94 6.45
CA GLY A 82 16.94 -8.56 6.24
C GLY A 82 18.15 -8.42 5.31
N ILE A 83 18.46 -9.44 4.50
CA ILE A 83 19.55 -9.44 3.54
C ILE A 83 19.02 -9.89 2.19
N ILE A 84 19.26 -9.10 1.14
CA ILE A 84 18.95 -9.53 -0.22
C ILE A 84 19.96 -10.58 -0.66
N GLU A 85 19.53 -11.84 -0.72
CA GLU A 85 20.32 -12.94 -1.24
C GLU A 85 19.86 -13.25 -2.67
N ASN A 86 20.78 -13.32 -3.64
CA ASN A 86 20.42 -13.62 -5.03
C ASN A 86 20.14 -15.13 -5.23
N VAL A 87 19.21 -15.67 -4.44
CA VAL A 87 18.67 -17.02 -4.51
C VAL A 87 17.15 -16.95 -4.65
N TYR A 88 16.58 -17.89 -5.40
CA TYR A 88 15.20 -17.75 -5.91
C TYR A 88 14.12 -17.73 -4.83
N ASP A 89 14.36 -18.31 -3.66
CA ASP A 89 13.40 -18.41 -2.56
C ASP A 89 13.57 -17.35 -1.47
N ASP A 90 14.59 -16.50 -1.57
CA ASP A 90 14.85 -15.42 -0.63
C ASP A 90 13.70 -14.40 -0.60
N GLU A 91 13.25 -14.07 0.60
CA GLU A 91 12.11 -13.20 0.81
C GLU A 91 12.37 -11.76 0.37
N GLU A 92 13.51 -11.20 0.79
CA GLU A 92 13.98 -9.86 0.41
C GLU A 92 14.13 -9.75 -1.12
N TYR A 93 14.73 -10.76 -1.77
CA TYR A 93 14.84 -10.82 -3.23
C TYR A 93 13.47 -10.82 -3.91
N ARG A 94 12.49 -11.60 -3.41
CA ARG A 94 11.13 -11.61 -3.96
C ARG A 94 10.46 -10.25 -3.84
N ARG A 95 10.63 -9.55 -2.72
CA ARG A 95 10.13 -8.16 -2.54
C ARG A 95 10.82 -7.19 -3.50
N GLN A 96 12.13 -7.30 -3.67
CA GLN A 96 12.87 -6.49 -4.63
C GLN A 96 12.35 -6.70 -6.07
N GLN A 97 12.13 -7.96 -6.47
CA GLN A 97 11.57 -8.26 -7.79
C GLN A 97 10.14 -7.72 -7.95
N ALA A 98 9.31 -7.80 -6.90
CA ALA A 98 7.97 -7.20 -6.93
C ALA A 98 8.02 -5.68 -7.15
N CYS A 99 8.92 -4.97 -6.46
CA CYS A 99 9.16 -3.53 -6.70
C CYS A 99 9.54 -3.24 -8.16
N ILE A 100 10.49 -3.99 -8.71
CA ILE A 100 10.94 -3.82 -10.10
C ILE A 100 9.80 -4.06 -11.08
N MET A 101 8.99 -5.10 -10.85
CA MET A 101 7.86 -5.41 -11.72
C MET A 101 6.76 -4.35 -11.68
N ILE A 102 6.44 -3.83 -10.49
CA ILE A 102 5.48 -2.72 -10.34
C ILE A 102 6.00 -1.48 -11.06
N LYS A 103 7.29 -1.14 -10.91
CA LYS A 103 7.89 -0.03 -11.64
C LYS A 103 7.76 -0.21 -13.16
N ASN A 104 8.16 -1.37 -13.67
CA ASN A 104 8.06 -1.67 -15.10
C ASN A 104 6.61 -1.62 -15.62
N TYR A 105 5.64 -2.05 -14.81
CA TYR A 105 4.22 -1.96 -15.11
C TYR A 105 3.78 -0.50 -15.28
N ILE A 106 4.15 0.35 -14.33
CA ILE A 106 3.84 1.78 -14.38
C ILE A 106 4.47 2.41 -15.63
N GLU A 107 5.75 2.16 -15.87
CA GLU A 107 6.47 2.72 -17.02
C GLU A 107 5.92 2.25 -18.37
N SER A 108 5.37 1.04 -18.45
CA SER A 108 4.87 0.46 -19.71
C SER A 108 3.40 0.78 -19.99
N ASN A 109 2.58 0.92 -18.95
CA ASN A 109 1.12 0.98 -19.07
C ASN A 109 0.51 2.27 -18.52
N LEU A 110 1.18 2.92 -17.57
CA LEU A 110 0.68 4.08 -16.82
C LEU A 110 1.65 5.27 -16.87
N THR A 111 2.40 5.42 -17.96
CA THR A 111 3.25 6.60 -18.18
C THR A 111 2.41 7.87 -18.18
N ASP A 112 2.90 8.93 -17.54
CA ASP A 112 2.22 10.22 -17.44
C ASP A 112 0.82 10.09 -16.79
N LYS A 113 0.70 9.27 -15.73
CA LYS A 113 -0.55 9.03 -14.99
C LYS A 113 -0.35 9.22 -13.50
N ASN A 114 -1.39 9.71 -12.84
CA ASN A 114 -1.46 9.76 -11.38
C ASN A 114 -1.51 8.33 -10.79
N VAL A 115 -0.38 7.80 -10.32
CA VAL A 115 -0.32 6.46 -9.72
C VAL A 115 -0.03 6.54 -8.23
N ILE A 116 -0.79 5.77 -7.45
CA ILE A 116 -0.54 5.49 -6.04
C ILE A 116 -0.34 3.99 -5.89
N VAL A 117 0.80 3.55 -5.36
CA VAL A 117 1.02 2.16 -4.96
C VAL A 117 1.00 2.10 -3.44
N LEU A 118 0.12 1.27 -2.87
CA LEU A 118 -0.04 1.18 -1.42
C LEU A 118 -0.26 -0.25 -0.96
N GLY A 119 -0.02 -0.49 0.32
CA GLY A 119 -0.28 -1.78 0.96
C GLY A 119 0.80 -2.17 1.94
N ASP A 120 0.83 -3.45 2.28
CA ASP A 120 1.84 -4.02 3.18
C ASP A 120 3.03 -4.53 2.35
N PHE A 121 4.09 -3.74 2.31
CA PHE A 121 5.30 -4.05 1.57
C PHE A 121 6.22 -5.03 2.31
N ASN A 122 5.95 -5.32 3.59
CA ASN A 122 6.71 -6.27 4.43
C ASN A 122 8.23 -5.98 4.50
N ASP A 123 8.65 -4.73 4.38
CA ASP A 123 10.07 -4.34 4.44
C ASP A 123 10.19 -2.89 4.94
N GLU A 124 11.40 -2.46 5.32
CA GLU A 124 11.65 -1.19 5.98
C GLU A 124 12.29 -0.19 5.02
N LEU A 125 11.68 0.99 4.86
CA LEU A 125 12.28 2.09 4.07
C LEU A 125 13.66 2.55 4.61
N SER A 126 13.93 2.30 5.90
CA SER A 126 15.18 2.69 6.57
C SER A 126 16.33 1.68 6.42
N ASP A 127 16.12 0.58 5.70
CA ASP A 127 17.19 -0.39 5.47
C ASP A 127 18.36 0.21 4.69
N VAL A 128 19.56 -0.31 4.97
CA VAL A 128 20.79 0.10 4.27
C VAL A 128 20.70 -0.22 2.77
N ASP A 129 21.31 0.59 1.92
CA ASP A 129 21.17 0.49 0.46
C ASP A 129 21.38 -0.93 -0.12
N SER A 130 22.29 -1.71 0.46
CA SER A 130 22.56 -3.08 -0.01
C SER A 130 21.47 -4.10 0.32
N ALA A 131 20.60 -3.81 1.29
CA ALA A 131 19.51 -4.66 1.75
C ALA A 131 18.12 -4.06 1.44
N ASN A 132 18.06 -2.79 1.07
CA ASN A 132 16.80 -2.09 0.86
C ASN A 132 16.14 -2.51 -0.48
N VAL A 133 15.00 -3.19 -0.38
CA VAL A 133 14.26 -3.71 -1.54
C VAL A 133 13.62 -2.62 -2.40
N PHE A 134 13.55 -1.39 -1.89
CA PHE A 134 12.90 -0.24 -2.52
C PHE A 134 13.85 0.62 -3.36
N GLN A 135 15.12 0.25 -3.47
CA GLN A 135 16.15 1.06 -4.16
C GLN A 135 15.78 1.44 -5.61
N THR A 136 15.01 0.61 -6.31
CA THR A 136 14.53 0.94 -7.67
C THR A 136 13.65 2.20 -7.73
N PHE A 137 12.93 2.51 -6.65
CA PHE A 137 12.14 3.73 -6.50
C PHE A 137 12.93 4.83 -5.82
N ILE A 138 13.66 4.52 -4.73
CA ILE A 138 14.42 5.52 -3.95
C ILE A 138 15.48 6.23 -4.80
N THR A 139 16.17 5.49 -5.67
CA THR A 139 17.19 6.08 -6.56
C THR A 139 16.59 6.88 -7.72
N ASP A 140 15.29 6.69 -7.99
CA ASP A 140 14.53 7.38 -9.03
C ASP A 140 13.55 8.41 -8.42
N PHE A 141 14.04 9.14 -7.42
CA PHE A 141 13.26 10.07 -6.61
C PHE A 141 12.65 11.25 -7.40
N THR A 142 13.06 11.45 -8.66
CA THR A 142 12.47 12.47 -9.53
C THR A 142 11.13 12.04 -10.11
N HIS A 143 10.86 10.73 -10.18
CA HIS A 143 9.62 10.16 -10.73
C HIS A 143 8.79 9.42 -9.67
N TYR A 144 9.40 9.04 -8.55
CA TYR A 144 8.73 8.25 -7.50
C TYR A 144 9.03 8.78 -6.11
N LYS A 145 8.04 8.74 -5.22
CA LYS A 145 8.19 9.18 -3.82
C LYS A 145 7.40 8.30 -2.87
N PHE A 146 8.06 7.74 -1.87
CA PHE A 146 7.38 7.24 -0.68
C PHE A 146 6.97 8.42 0.19
N VAL A 147 5.66 8.66 0.33
CA VAL A 147 5.17 9.84 1.05
C VAL A 147 5.42 9.71 2.55
N ASP A 148 5.46 8.48 3.06
CA ASP A 148 5.62 8.09 4.46
C ASP A 148 7.09 7.85 4.87
N MET A 149 8.07 8.21 4.03
CA MET A 149 9.50 8.10 4.36
C MET A 149 9.84 8.78 5.69
N ASP A 150 9.29 9.96 5.96
CA ASP A 150 9.53 10.66 7.23
C ASP A 150 9.00 9.89 8.44
N ILE A 151 7.95 9.08 8.29
CA ILE A 151 7.42 8.22 9.35
C ILE A 151 8.42 7.09 9.64
N ALA A 152 8.97 6.46 8.60
CA ALA A 152 9.96 5.38 8.72
C ALA A 152 11.19 5.84 9.51
N TYR A 153 11.68 7.05 9.27
CA TYR A 153 12.83 7.63 9.98
C TYR A 153 12.45 8.34 11.30
N SER A 154 11.17 8.30 11.71
CA SER A 154 10.69 8.91 12.96
C SER A 154 10.68 7.92 14.13
N TYR A 155 9.96 8.29 15.21
CA TYR A 155 9.79 7.42 16.37
C TYR A 155 8.86 6.25 16.06
N SER A 156 9.22 5.08 16.59
CA SER A 156 8.45 3.84 16.42
C SER A 156 7.02 3.89 16.98
N SER A 157 6.69 4.89 17.79
CA SER A 157 5.31 5.16 18.18
C SER A 157 4.41 5.33 16.95
N ASN A 158 4.91 5.86 15.84
CA ASN A 158 4.16 6.10 14.62
C ASN A 158 4.31 5.00 13.56
N TRP A 159 4.99 3.90 13.87
CA TRP A 159 5.15 2.83 12.88
C TRP A 159 3.88 1.99 12.75
N SER A 160 3.71 1.42 11.56
CA SER A 160 2.51 0.67 11.20
C SER A 160 2.46 -0.72 11.85
N TYR A 161 3.59 -1.33 12.21
CA TYR A 161 3.64 -2.59 12.94
C TYR A 161 4.33 -2.42 14.31
N PRO A 162 3.58 -2.12 15.39
CA PRO A 162 4.19 -1.77 16.68
C PRO A 162 4.61 -2.97 17.54
N SER A 163 4.03 -4.17 17.31
CA SER A 163 4.29 -5.35 18.15
C SER A 163 5.73 -5.88 17.99
N TRP A 164 6.29 -5.81 16.79
CA TRP A 164 7.72 -5.87 16.54
C TRP A 164 8.06 -4.59 15.80
N PRO A 165 8.49 -3.53 16.50
CA PRO A 165 8.51 -2.19 15.94
C PRO A 165 9.16 -2.14 14.57
N SER A 166 8.32 -1.98 13.54
CA SER A 166 8.71 -1.80 12.16
C SER A 166 7.64 -1.02 11.38
N HIS A 167 8.05 -0.25 10.38
CA HIS A 167 7.11 0.42 9.49
C HIS A 167 7.08 -0.31 8.14
N LEU A 168 6.03 -1.10 7.91
CA LEU A 168 5.96 -2.05 6.79
C LEU A 168 4.90 -1.67 5.73
N ASP A 169 3.95 -0.83 6.13
CA ASP A 169 2.85 -0.39 5.28
C ASP A 169 3.25 0.95 4.66
N HIS A 170 3.38 0.98 3.34
CA HIS A 170 3.91 2.13 2.62
C HIS A 170 2.96 2.68 1.58
N ILE A 171 3.19 3.94 1.20
CA ILE A 171 2.45 4.62 0.14
C ILE A 171 3.46 5.31 -0.78
N LEU A 172 3.56 4.80 -2.01
CA LEU A 172 4.36 5.36 -3.09
C LEU A 172 3.47 6.15 -4.05
N ILE A 173 3.92 7.31 -4.50
CA ILE A 173 3.26 8.10 -5.55
C ILE A 173 4.23 8.37 -6.71
N THR A 174 3.69 8.56 -7.91
CA THR A 174 4.43 9.08 -9.07
C THR A 174 4.49 10.62 -9.06
N ASP A 175 5.34 11.20 -9.92
CA ASP A 175 5.61 12.64 -9.97
C ASP A 175 4.42 13.48 -10.42
N GLU A 176 3.43 12.90 -11.10
CA GLU A 176 2.18 13.57 -11.44
C GLU A 176 1.31 13.91 -10.22
N LEU A 177 1.62 13.34 -9.04
CA LEU A 177 0.93 13.64 -7.77
C LEU A 177 1.78 14.44 -6.78
N PHE A 178 2.99 14.87 -7.17
CA PHE A 178 3.89 15.55 -6.24
C PHE A 178 3.35 16.91 -5.81
N ASP A 179 2.78 17.69 -6.72
CA ASP A 179 2.20 18.99 -6.37
C ASP A 179 0.91 18.84 -5.55
N GLU A 180 0.07 17.84 -5.80
CA GLU A 180 -1.03 17.49 -4.89
C GLU A 180 -0.53 17.19 -3.49
N TYR A 181 0.56 16.43 -3.35
CA TYR A 181 1.12 16.10 -2.04
C TYR A 181 1.76 17.31 -1.35
N GLU A 182 2.35 18.23 -2.11
CA GLU A 182 2.99 19.44 -1.58
C GLU A 182 1.99 20.56 -1.23
N ASN A 183 0.74 20.47 -1.70
CA ASN A 183 -0.30 21.45 -1.38
C ASN A 183 -0.61 21.50 0.12
N GLU A 184 -0.74 22.72 0.66
CA GLU A 184 -1.10 22.93 2.07
C GLU A 184 -2.47 22.28 2.39
N GLY A 185 -2.47 21.28 3.26
CA GLY A 185 -3.64 20.48 3.63
C GLY A 185 -3.52 19.01 3.23
N SER A 186 -2.54 18.67 2.38
CA SER A 186 -2.11 17.28 2.20
C SER A 186 -1.32 16.81 3.41
N LEU A 187 -1.44 15.51 3.72
CA LEU A 187 -0.75 14.89 4.85
C LEU A 187 -0.64 13.38 4.68
N VAL A 188 0.39 12.82 5.29
CA VAL A 188 0.53 11.38 5.54
C VAL A 188 0.64 11.15 7.04
N GLN A 189 0.00 10.10 7.56
CA GLN A 189 0.11 9.72 8.96
C GLN A 189 -0.26 8.26 9.20
N THR A 190 0.30 7.68 10.24
CA THR A 190 -0.23 6.46 10.85
C THR A 190 -1.42 6.81 11.74
N ILE A 191 -2.51 6.06 11.62
CA ILE A 191 -3.77 6.32 12.32
C ILE A 191 -3.82 5.46 13.59
N HIS A 192 -3.80 6.10 14.75
CA HIS A 192 -3.78 5.43 16.06
C HIS A 192 -5.19 5.09 16.54
N LEU A 193 -5.87 4.19 15.81
CA LEU A 193 -7.24 3.77 16.14
C LEU A 193 -7.33 3.06 17.49
N GLU A 194 -6.22 2.50 18.00
CA GLU A 194 -6.15 1.89 19.31
C GLU A 194 -6.49 2.86 20.44
N GLU A 195 -6.28 4.17 20.26
CA GLU A 195 -6.64 5.19 21.25
C GLU A 195 -8.15 5.30 21.48
N LEU A 196 -8.96 4.71 20.59
CA LEU A 196 -10.42 4.65 20.71
C LEU A 196 -10.91 3.46 21.54
N PHE A 197 -10.03 2.51 21.90
CA PHE A 197 -10.38 1.30 22.63
C PHE A 197 -10.06 1.40 24.13
N ASP A 198 -10.88 0.78 24.97
CA ASP A 198 -10.73 0.83 26.44
C ASP A 198 -9.41 0.21 26.94
N ASP A 199 -8.96 -0.93 26.39
CA ASP A 199 -7.64 -1.54 26.68
C ASP A 199 -6.59 -1.22 25.60
N GLY A 200 -6.77 -0.11 24.88
CA GLY A 200 -5.83 0.43 23.89
C GLY A 200 -5.39 -0.60 22.84
N TRP A 201 -4.07 -0.73 22.66
CA TRP A 201 -3.46 -1.64 21.68
C TRP A 201 -3.93 -3.08 21.80
N LYS A 202 -4.14 -3.60 23.02
CA LYS A 202 -4.53 -5.01 23.20
C LYS A 202 -5.89 -5.32 22.59
N ASP A 203 -6.85 -4.41 22.76
CA ASP A 203 -8.18 -4.58 22.16
C ASP A 203 -8.12 -4.34 20.65
N TYR A 204 -7.34 -3.36 20.20
CA TYR A 204 -7.11 -3.12 18.78
C TYR A 204 -6.52 -4.35 18.06
N GLU A 205 -5.42 -4.90 18.58
CA GLU A 205 -4.75 -6.08 18.03
C GLU A 205 -5.69 -7.30 17.99
N LYS A 206 -6.49 -7.46 19.04
CA LYS A 206 -7.43 -8.57 19.16
C LYS A 206 -8.61 -8.49 18.19
N TYR A 207 -9.16 -7.30 17.97
CA TYR A 207 -10.44 -7.14 17.25
C TYR A 207 -10.30 -6.55 15.84
N ILE A 208 -9.22 -5.82 15.57
CA ILE A 208 -9.03 -5.07 14.34
C ILE A 208 -7.86 -5.63 13.53
N SER A 209 -6.63 -5.48 14.02
CA SER A 209 -5.42 -5.77 13.25
C SER A 209 -4.18 -5.65 14.14
N ASP A 210 -3.13 -6.43 13.85
CA ASP A 210 -1.79 -6.26 14.41
C ASP A 210 -1.00 -5.14 13.72
N HIS A 211 -1.49 -4.62 12.60
CA HIS A 211 -1.00 -3.43 11.91
C HIS A 211 -1.93 -2.22 12.12
N ARG A 212 -1.36 -1.03 12.26
CA ARG A 212 -2.07 0.25 12.20
C ARG A 212 -2.27 0.69 10.75
N PRO A 213 -3.36 1.41 10.42
CA PRO A 213 -3.55 1.98 9.09
C PRO A 213 -2.57 3.14 8.84
N VAL A 214 -2.10 3.25 7.60
CA VAL A 214 -1.37 4.42 7.10
C VAL A 214 -2.29 5.17 6.14
N GLY A 215 -2.51 6.45 6.41
CA GLY A 215 -3.42 7.30 5.67
C GLY A 215 -2.68 8.39 4.90
N LEU A 216 -3.04 8.53 3.62
CA LEU A 216 -2.66 9.66 2.77
C LEU A 216 -3.90 10.51 2.47
N SER A 217 -3.79 11.82 2.64
CA SER A 217 -4.73 12.82 2.15
C SER A 217 -4.03 13.71 1.14
N LEU A 218 -4.60 13.82 -0.05
CA LEU A 218 -4.12 14.67 -1.13
C LEU A 218 -5.10 15.82 -1.39
N LYS A 219 -4.57 17.03 -1.48
CA LYS A 219 -5.33 18.22 -1.84
C LYS A 219 -5.11 18.52 -3.31
N PHE A 220 -6.16 18.30 -4.10
CA PHE A 220 -6.23 18.71 -5.49
C PHE A 220 -6.59 20.19 -5.57
N ASN A 221 -5.86 20.94 -6.38
CA ASN A 221 -6.21 22.32 -6.66
C ASN A 221 -7.39 22.35 -7.66
N PRO A 222 -8.48 23.08 -7.36
CA PRO A 222 -9.65 23.17 -8.24
C PRO A 222 -9.41 23.99 -9.51
#